data_AF-A0A0F7VV85-F1
#
_entry.id   AF-A0A0F7VV85-F1
#
_cell.length_a   1.000
_cell.length_b   1.000
_cell.length_c   1.000
_cell.angle_alpha   90.00
_cell.angle_beta   90.00
_cell.angle_gamma   90.00
#
_symmetry.space_group_name_H-M   'P 1'
#
loop_
_entity.id
_entity.type
_entity.pdbx_description
1 polymer ?
#
loop_
_entity_poly.entity_id
_entity_poly.type
_entity_poly.pdbx_seq_one_letter_code
_entity_poly.pdbx_strand_id
1 'polypeptide(L)'
;MGPSDGTGTGRERVETTDARRLPVRLLAAWAATRLILLLFVFKVYVFPGPDVTTDVSVIYQGWYGVLRTGSFPLDDVTWQYPPGAALAILSPALLPFWDYATAFFVLACLADLAVLVLLTRAGRRPGRTPRGALVWTAGVPLLGPTVYARYDVMVTAVAVSALLTAVRHPRAAGALAALGALLKVWPALLLAGDRRPGSWAAAAVTGAALAALSALALPGAFAFLAFQRDRGTEVESLGALVFHVARHFGWEGEVRLHYGSVEFLGPYVGAVSTAALALTAAAFGWLLLWRLRARRFGARTLAEAAFTAVLMFTVTSRVISPQYLVWLVGLAAVCRSFAASGMRLPSGLVLAACAVTVLEFPVWFAHVVAGDPLGVALLFVRNGLLVAAALTAARALWHRTVPRRTAVPAPPRSARGRRDPVSS
;
A
#
# COMPACT_ATOMS: atom_id res chain seq x y z
N MET A 1 -45.06 -2.63 -51.21
CA MET A 1 -44.80 -3.39 -49.97
C MET A 1 -43.30 -3.43 -49.75
N GLY A 2 -42.79 -2.70 -48.77
CA GLY A 2 -41.40 -2.81 -48.32
C GLY A 2 -41.38 -2.63 -46.81
N PRO A 3 -40.85 -3.58 -46.03
CA PRO A 3 -40.65 -3.39 -44.61
C PRO A 3 -39.29 -2.71 -44.38
N SER A 4 -39.28 -1.62 -43.63
CA SER A 4 -38.06 -0.97 -43.14
C SER A 4 -37.85 -1.34 -41.67
N ASP A 5 -36.66 -1.87 -41.40
CA ASP A 5 -36.14 -2.33 -40.12
C ASP A 5 -36.21 -1.30 -38.98
N GLY A 6 -36.67 -1.76 -37.81
CA GLY A 6 -36.63 -1.01 -36.55
C GLY A 6 -36.13 -1.90 -35.41
N THR A 7 -34.81 -2.10 -35.28
CA THR A 7 -34.22 -2.90 -34.18
C THR A 7 -32.91 -2.33 -33.61
N GLY A 8 -32.68 -1.02 -33.68
CA GLY A 8 -31.44 -0.38 -33.19
C GLY A 8 -31.50 0.29 -31.80
N THR A 9 -32.67 0.62 -31.26
CA THR A 9 -32.77 1.68 -30.22
C THR A 9 -32.81 1.19 -28.76
N GLY A 10 -33.11 -0.09 -28.52
CA GLY A 10 -33.26 -0.63 -27.16
C GLY A 10 -31.92 -0.95 -26.46
N ARG A 11 -30.97 -1.54 -27.18
CA ARG A 11 -29.69 -2.03 -26.62
C ARG A 11 -28.75 -0.87 -26.25
N GLU A 12 -28.70 0.16 -27.08
CA GLU A 12 -27.88 1.36 -26.88
C GLU A 12 -28.38 2.23 -25.70
N ARG A 13 -29.71 2.29 -25.51
CA ARG A 13 -30.35 3.06 -24.43
C ARG A 13 -30.20 2.40 -23.05
N VAL A 14 -30.16 1.06 -23.00
CA VAL A 14 -29.90 0.29 -21.78
C VAL A 14 -28.42 0.38 -21.37
N GLU A 15 -27.48 0.23 -22.30
CA GLU A 15 -26.04 0.35 -22.03
C GLU A 15 -25.64 1.75 -21.52
N THR A 16 -26.21 2.81 -22.10
CA THR A 16 -25.94 4.19 -21.69
C THR A 16 -26.51 4.53 -20.30
N THR A 17 -27.63 3.92 -19.94
CA THR A 17 -28.25 4.10 -18.61
C THR A 17 -27.46 3.38 -17.52
N ASP A 18 -27.03 2.14 -17.75
CA ASP A 18 -26.22 1.38 -16.80
C ASP A 18 -24.82 1.97 -16.62
N ALA A 19 -24.21 2.48 -17.70
CA ALA A 19 -22.92 3.16 -17.65
C ALA A 19 -22.97 4.48 -16.83
N ARG A 20 -24.13 5.17 -16.78
CA ARG A 20 -24.36 6.36 -15.95
C ARG A 20 -24.73 6.04 -14.50
N ARG A 21 -25.38 4.88 -14.25
CA ARG A 21 -25.76 4.45 -12.88
C ARG A 21 -24.57 4.00 -12.03
N LEU A 22 -23.55 3.39 -12.65
CA LEU A 22 -22.40 2.85 -11.91
C LEU A 22 -21.61 3.93 -11.12
N PRO A 23 -21.23 5.09 -11.69
CA PRO A 23 -20.56 6.15 -10.93
C PRO A 23 -21.37 6.69 -9.76
N VAL A 24 -22.69 6.83 -9.93
CA VAL A 24 -23.59 7.32 -8.87
C VAL A 24 -23.68 6.33 -7.72
N ARG A 25 -23.90 5.04 -8.02
CA ARG A 25 -23.93 3.97 -7.01
C ARG A 25 -22.59 3.86 -6.26
N LEU A 26 -21.48 3.99 -6.98
CA LEU A 26 -20.14 3.96 -6.40
C LEU A 26 -19.92 5.14 -5.45
N LEU A 27 -20.28 6.35 -5.87
CA LEU A 27 -20.16 7.54 -5.02
C LEU A 27 -21.08 7.45 -3.80
N ALA A 28 -22.30 6.96 -3.95
CA ALA A 28 -23.22 6.75 -2.84
C ALA A 28 -22.67 5.72 -1.84
N ALA A 29 -22.14 4.59 -2.31
CA ALA A 29 -21.52 3.59 -1.46
C ALA A 29 -20.26 4.12 -0.75
N TRP A 30 -19.44 4.89 -1.47
CA TRP A 30 -18.30 5.59 -0.86
C TRP A 30 -18.77 6.57 0.22
N ALA A 31 -19.74 7.45 -0.08
CA ALA A 31 -20.24 8.43 0.86
C ALA A 31 -20.84 7.77 2.12
N ALA A 32 -21.65 6.71 1.95
CA ALA A 32 -22.23 5.98 3.08
C ALA A 32 -21.15 5.33 3.96
N THR A 33 -20.17 4.66 3.36
CA THR A 33 -19.08 4.02 4.12
C THR A 33 -18.17 5.04 4.80
N ARG A 34 -17.90 6.19 4.17
CA ARG A 34 -17.06 7.24 4.75
C ARG A 34 -17.77 8.03 5.81
N LEU A 35 -19.08 8.24 5.68
CA LEU A 35 -19.89 8.82 6.74
C LEU A 35 -19.74 8.01 8.04
N ILE A 36 -19.80 6.67 7.95
CA ILE A 36 -19.59 5.81 9.12
C ILE A 36 -18.20 6.03 9.73
N LEU A 37 -17.14 6.06 8.93
CA LEU A 37 -15.78 6.33 9.42
C LEU A 37 -15.65 7.70 10.07
N LEU A 38 -16.27 8.73 9.46
CA LEU A 38 -16.30 10.09 9.99
C LEU A 38 -17.03 10.15 11.33
N LEU A 39 -18.18 9.46 11.47
CA LEU A 39 -18.91 9.39 12.74
C LEU A 39 -18.06 8.78 13.86
N PHE A 40 -17.15 7.83 13.54
CA PHE A 40 -16.20 7.31 14.51
C PHE A 40 -15.07 8.29 14.85
N VAL A 41 -14.40 8.90 13.86
CA VAL A 41 -13.28 9.82 14.16
C VAL A 41 -13.74 11.15 14.78
N PHE A 42 -14.98 11.57 14.53
CA PHE A 42 -15.63 12.68 15.23
C PHE A 42 -16.27 12.29 16.56
N LYS A 43 -16.09 11.04 17.01
CA LYS A 43 -16.57 10.54 18.30
C LYS A 43 -18.09 10.64 18.50
N VAL A 44 -18.87 10.67 17.40
CA VAL A 44 -20.33 10.50 17.46
C VAL A 44 -20.66 9.07 17.89
N TYR A 45 -19.86 8.11 17.44
CA TYR A 45 -19.84 6.74 17.95
C TYR A 45 -18.45 6.37 18.44
N VAL A 46 -18.40 5.55 19.48
CA VAL A 46 -17.14 5.00 20.00
C VAL A 46 -16.84 3.71 19.24
N PHE A 47 -15.65 3.66 18.64
CA PHE A 47 -15.16 2.42 18.05
C PHE A 47 -14.50 1.55 19.13
N PRO A 48 -14.72 0.23 19.17
CA PRO A 48 -14.14 -0.62 20.21
C PRO A 48 -12.61 -0.60 20.23
N GLY A 49 -12.02 -0.70 21.43
CA GLY A 49 -10.58 -0.72 21.63
C GLY A 49 -9.97 0.65 21.94
N PRO A 50 -8.63 0.81 21.80
CA PRO A 50 -7.95 2.08 22.04
C PRO A 50 -8.44 3.20 21.11
N ASP A 51 -8.48 4.43 21.62
CA ASP A 51 -8.86 5.61 20.84
C ASP A 51 -7.76 6.00 19.85
N VAL A 52 -7.93 5.59 18.60
CA VAL A 52 -6.99 5.89 17.50
C VAL A 52 -6.90 7.38 17.18
N THR A 53 -7.88 8.21 17.55
CA THR A 53 -7.88 9.64 17.24
C THR A 53 -6.88 10.44 18.09
N THR A 54 -6.36 9.83 19.15
CA THR A 54 -5.29 10.41 19.99
C THR A 54 -3.99 10.62 19.22
N ASP A 55 -3.70 9.79 18.22
CA ASP A 55 -2.55 10.02 17.31
C ASP A 55 -2.64 11.39 16.63
N VAL A 56 -3.84 11.82 16.23
CA VAL A 56 -4.04 13.10 15.56
C VAL A 56 -4.09 14.25 16.57
N SER A 57 -4.96 14.12 17.56
CA SER A 57 -5.26 15.20 18.52
C SER A 57 -4.14 15.47 19.53
N VAL A 58 -3.26 14.49 19.77
CA VAL A 58 -2.14 14.63 20.71
C VAL A 58 -0.81 14.65 19.95
N ILE A 59 -0.48 13.56 19.25
CA ILE A 59 0.87 13.39 18.67
C ILE A 59 1.07 14.33 17.48
N TYR A 60 0.18 14.27 16.48
CA TYR A 60 0.34 15.11 15.28
C TYR A 60 0.14 16.59 15.60
N GLN A 61 -0.80 16.92 16.48
CA GLN A 61 -1.00 18.30 16.93
C GLN A 61 0.22 18.82 17.72
N GLY A 62 0.86 17.97 18.54
CA GLY A 62 2.11 18.29 19.21
C GLY A 62 3.24 18.59 18.23
N TRP A 63 3.45 17.70 17.25
CA TRP A 63 4.44 17.94 16.18
C TRP A 63 4.14 19.16 15.35
N TYR A 64 2.86 19.44 15.07
CA TYR A 64 2.44 20.68 14.42
C TYR A 64 2.90 21.90 15.22
N GLY A 65 2.72 21.90 16.54
CA GLY A 65 3.21 22.95 17.43
C GLY A 65 4.73 23.16 17.32
N VAL A 66 5.51 22.08 17.34
CA VAL A 66 6.97 22.14 17.19
C VAL A 66 7.39 22.65 15.81
N LEU A 67 6.83 22.09 14.73
CA LEU A 67 7.14 22.50 13.36
C LEU A 67 6.85 23.99 13.11
N ARG A 68 5.80 24.53 13.76
CA ARG A 68 5.44 25.95 13.71
C ARG A 68 6.48 26.87 14.36
N THR A 69 7.33 26.36 15.26
CA THR A 69 8.43 27.13 15.87
C THR A 69 9.67 27.23 14.98
N GLY A 70 9.69 26.52 13.85
CA GLY A 70 10.83 26.55 12.93
C GLY A 70 11.85 25.44 13.14
N SER A 71 11.48 24.32 13.78
CA SER A 71 12.34 23.13 13.93
C SER A 71 11.57 21.83 13.71
N PHE A 72 12.26 20.77 13.26
CA PHE A 72 11.71 19.42 13.35
C PHE A 72 11.69 18.93 14.82
N PRO A 73 10.85 17.94 15.18
CA PRO A 73 10.85 17.34 16.52
C PRO A 73 12.16 16.58 16.78
N LEU A 74 13.19 17.31 17.23
CA LEU A 74 14.56 16.84 17.41
C LEU A 74 14.72 15.85 18.55
N ASP A 75 14.01 16.07 19.65
CA ASP A 75 14.12 15.27 20.89
C ASP A 75 12.96 14.29 21.06
N ASP A 76 12.04 14.25 20.09
CA ASP A 76 10.92 13.34 20.09
C ASP A 76 11.24 12.10 19.26
N VAL A 77 11.61 11.03 19.96
CA VAL A 77 11.92 9.72 19.36
C VAL A 77 10.74 9.11 18.59
N THR A 78 9.53 9.61 18.79
CA THR A 78 8.35 9.16 18.03
C THR A 78 8.26 9.79 16.64
N TRP A 79 8.99 10.89 16.38
CA TRP A 79 9.17 11.45 15.03
C TRP A 79 10.09 10.57 14.19
N GLN A 80 9.48 9.67 13.42
CA GLN A 80 10.20 8.65 12.67
C GLN A 80 10.06 8.79 11.15
N TYR A 81 9.64 9.97 10.70
CA TYR A 81 9.25 10.19 9.33
C TYR A 81 10.25 11.08 8.59
N PRO A 82 10.40 10.89 7.26
CA PRO A 82 11.21 11.79 6.47
C PRO A 82 10.61 13.20 6.46
N PRO A 83 11.40 14.22 6.11
CA PRO A 83 11.02 15.62 6.35
C PRO A 83 9.77 16.06 5.58
N GLY A 84 9.43 15.41 4.47
CA GLY A 84 8.19 15.69 3.74
C GLY A 84 6.93 15.41 4.57
N ALA A 85 6.98 14.54 5.59
CA ALA A 85 5.85 14.30 6.49
C ALA A 85 5.35 15.59 7.15
N ALA A 86 6.23 16.58 7.35
CA ALA A 86 5.84 17.91 7.84
C ALA A 86 4.74 18.55 6.98
N LEU A 87 4.67 18.28 5.67
CA LEU A 87 3.58 18.78 4.83
C LEU A 87 2.21 18.26 5.26
N ALA A 88 2.12 16.97 5.61
CA ALA A 88 0.87 16.39 6.10
C ALA A 88 0.50 16.95 7.47
N ILE A 89 1.48 17.07 8.38
CA ILE A 89 1.29 17.56 9.75
C ILE A 89 0.96 19.07 9.77
N LEU A 90 1.52 19.88 8.87
CA LEU A 90 1.24 21.32 8.77
C LEU A 90 -0.04 21.63 7.98
N SER A 91 -0.51 20.71 7.12
CA SER A 91 -1.66 20.95 6.24
C SER A 91 -2.98 21.35 6.92
N PRO A 92 -3.31 20.94 8.17
CA PRO A 92 -4.49 21.42 8.87
C PRO A 92 -4.56 22.95 9.01
N ALA A 93 -3.41 23.65 9.01
CA ALA A 93 -3.37 25.11 9.03
C ALA A 93 -3.99 25.78 7.78
N LEU A 94 -4.22 25.03 6.70
CA LEU A 94 -4.95 25.50 5.52
C LEU A 94 -6.46 25.67 5.77
N LEU A 95 -6.98 25.10 6.87
CA LEU A 95 -8.39 25.16 7.27
C LEU A 95 -8.51 25.79 8.67
N PRO A 96 -8.12 27.08 8.84
CA PRO A 96 -7.97 27.70 10.17
C PRO A 96 -9.29 27.93 10.91
N PHE A 97 -10.42 27.68 10.25
CA PHE A 97 -11.77 27.80 10.81
C PHE A 97 -12.20 26.55 11.59
N TRP A 98 -11.41 25.48 11.59
CA TRP A 98 -11.64 24.27 12.36
C TRP A 98 -10.49 24.00 13.33
N ASP A 99 -10.76 23.22 14.37
CA ASP A 99 -9.70 22.66 15.21
C ASP A 99 -8.80 21.71 14.40
N TYR A 100 -7.59 21.47 14.92
CA TYR A 100 -6.56 20.72 14.21
C TYR A 100 -7.02 19.31 13.81
N ALA A 101 -7.69 18.58 14.71
CA ALA A 101 -8.13 17.21 14.44
C ALA A 101 -9.22 17.18 13.38
N THR A 102 -10.22 18.06 13.48
CA THR A 102 -11.28 18.20 12.47
C THR A 102 -10.71 18.54 11.09
N ALA A 103 -9.82 19.54 11.02
CA ALA A 103 -9.14 19.91 9.78
C ALA A 103 -8.35 18.74 9.18
N PHE A 104 -7.64 17.98 10.01
CA PHE A 104 -6.92 16.79 9.59
C PHE A 104 -7.85 15.71 9.01
N PHE A 105 -8.94 15.36 9.70
CA PHE A 105 -9.88 14.34 9.25
C PHE A 105 -10.54 14.72 7.93
N VAL A 106 -10.86 16.00 7.72
CA VAL A 106 -11.40 16.44 6.43
C VAL A 106 -10.34 16.38 5.33
N LEU A 107 -9.09 16.76 5.59
CA LEU A 107 -8.01 16.60 4.61
C LEU A 107 -7.77 15.13 4.26
N ALA A 108 -7.85 14.22 5.24
CA ALA A 108 -7.78 12.78 5.02
C ALA A 108 -8.94 12.27 4.14
N CYS A 109 -10.16 12.73 4.42
CA CYS A 109 -11.35 12.42 3.61
C CYS A 109 -11.26 12.97 2.17
N LEU A 110 -10.71 14.17 2.00
CA LEU A 110 -10.46 14.76 0.68
C LEU A 110 -9.41 13.98 -0.11
N ALA A 111 -8.35 13.49 0.54
CA ALA A 111 -7.36 12.61 -0.08
C ALA A 111 -7.98 11.26 -0.52
N ASP A 112 -8.83 10.66 0.32
CA ASP A 112 -9.62 9.46 -0.02
C ASP A 112 -10.54 9.69 -1.24
N LEU A 113 -11.26 10.82 -1.25
CA LEU A 113 -12.10 11.22 -2.38
C LEU A 113 -11.28 11.41 -3.66
N ALA A 114 -10.10 12.04 -3.56
CA ALA A 114 -9.20 12.21 -4.69
C ALA A 114 -8.78 10.86 -5.30
N VAL A 115 -8.47 9.86 -4.45
CA VAL A 115 -8.16 8.49 -4.91
C VAL A 115 -9.36 7.89 -5.64
N LEU A 116 -10.57 7.98 -5.09
CA LEU A 116 -11.78 7.49 -5.76
C LEU A 116 -11.98 8.13 -7.13
N VAL A 117 -11.86 9.45 -7.22
CA VAL A 117 -12.01 10.20 -8.47
C VAL A 117 -10.97 9.77 -9.50
N LEU A 118 -9.70 9.64 -9.10
CA LEU A 118 -8.61 9.22 -9.97
C LEU A 118 -8.84 7.80 -10.51
N LEU A 119 -9.22 6.85 -9.64
CA LEU A 119 -9.51 5.47 -10.03
C LEU A 119 -10.73 5.37 -10.93
N THR A 120 -11.78 6.15 -10.66
CA THR A 120 -12.99 6.19 -11.49
C THR A 120 -12.69 6.74 -12.89
N ARG A 121 -11.91 7.83 -12.97
CA ARG A 121 -11.44 8.38 -14.26
C ARG A 121 -10.53 7.41 -15.00
N ALA A 122 -9.64 6.70 -14.29
CA ALA A 122 -8.77 5.69 -14.88
C ALA A 122 -9.58 4.50 -15.41
N GLY A 123 -10.59 4.04 -14.68
CA GLY A 123 -11.43 2.89 -15.03
C GLY A 123 -12.25 3.05 -16.31
N ARG A 124 -12.44 4.29 -16.78
CA ARG A 124 -13.15 4.64 -18.03
C ARG A 124 -12.28 4.62 -19.29
N ARG A 125 -10.96 4.48 -19.16
CA ARG A 125 -10.06 4.48 -20.32
C ARG A 125 -10.05 3.13 -21.03
N PRO A 126 -9.72 3.06 -22.34
CA PRO A 126 -9.57 1.79 -23.05
C PRO A 126 -8.60 0.81 -22.34
N GLY A 127 -8.99 -0.46 -22.25
CA GLY A 127 -8.21 -1.50 -21.55
C GLY A 127 -8.23 -1.41 -20.01
N ARG A 128 -9.02 -0.50 -19.43
CA ARG A 128 -9.24 -0.35 -17.99
C ARG A 128 -10.63 -0.84 -17.58
N THR A 129 -10.88 -0.84 -16.28
CA THR A 129 -12.14 -1.33 -15.68
C THR A 129 -12.43 -0.56 -14.38
N PRO A 130 -13.71 -0.35 -14.00
CA PRO A 130 -14.08 0.32 -12.75
C PRO A 130 -13.75 -0.48 -11.49
N ARG A 131 -13.30 -1.74 -11.62
CA ARG A 131 -12.99 -2.63 -10.48
C ARG A 131 -11.96 -2.06 -9.51
N GLY A 132 -11.04 -1.21 -9.96
CA GLY A 132 -10.11 -0.54 -9.05
C GLY A 132 -10.81 0.39 -8.07
N ALA A 133 -11.77 1.18 -8.55
CA ALA A 133 -12.54 2.08 -7.70
C ALA A 133 -13.46 1.31 -6.73
N LEU A 134 -13.99 0.15 -7.15
CA LEU A 134 -14.71 -0.77 -6.26
C LEU A 134 -13.82 -1.32 -5.14
N VAL A 135 -12.59 -1.72 -5.46
CA VAL A 135 -11.61 -2.21 -4.46
C VAL A 135 -11.29 -1.13 -3.43
N TRP A 136 -11.08 0.12 -3.86
CA TRP A 136 -10.85 1.24 -2.95
C TRP A 136 -12.06 1.56 -2.08
N THR A 137 -13.25 1.57 -2.69
CA THR A 137 -14.50 1.86 -1.99
C THR A 137 -14.80 0.80 -0.92
N ALA A 138 -14.60 -0.48 -1.24
CA ALA A 138 -14.79 -1.58 -0.30
C ALA A 138 -13.66 -1.71 0.72
N GLY A 139 -12.39 -1.53 0.32
CA GLY A 139 -11.24 -1.87 1.15
C GLY A 139 -10.91 -0.88 2.26
N VAL A 140 -11.04 0.43 2.01
CA VAL A 140 -10.77 1.46 3.03
C VAL A 140 -11.60 1.29 4.30
N PRO A 141 -12.94 1.11 4.25
CA PRO A 141 -13.73 0.96 5.47
C PRO A 141 -13.45 -0.34 6.24
N LEU A 142 -12.83 -1.35 5.60
CA LEU A 142 -12.40 -2.56 6.31
C LEU A 142 -11.28 -2.29 7.32
N LEU A 143 -10.57 -1.16 7.20
CA LEU A 143 -9.53 -0.74 8.14
C LEU A 143 -10.07 0.09 9.33
N GLY A 144 -11.38 0.34 9.36
CA GLY A 144 -12.01 1.11 10.43
C GLY A 144 -11.53 2.57 10.49
N PRO A 145 -11.73 3.27 11.63
CA PRO A 145 -11.40 4.69 11.77
C PRO A 145 -9.89 4.99 11.70
N THR A 146 -9.03 3.99 11.91
CA THR A 146 -7.57 4.12 11.85
C THR A 146 -7.09 4.72 10.53
N VAL A 147 -7.80 4.45 9.43
CA VAL A 147 -7.44 4.99 8.11
C VAL A 147 -7.54 6.52 8.02
N TYR A 148 -8.36 7.15 8.86
CA TYR A 148 -8.51 8.62 8.95
C TYR A 148 -7.74 9.20 10.14
N ALA A 149 -7.37 8.39 11.12
CA ALA A 149 -6.50 8.78 12.22
C ALA A 149 -5.00 8.70 11.88
N ARG A 150 -4.65 8.43 10.62
CA ARG A 150 -3.26 8.38 10.13
C ARG A 150 -3.16 9.11 8.79
N TYR A 151 -2.04 9.81 8.55
CA TYR A 151 -1.84 10.55 7.29
C TYR A 151 -1.54 9.63 6.09
N ASP A 152 -1.48 8.31 6.30
CA ASP A 152 -1.18 7.30 5.30
C ASP A 152 -2.13 7.29 4.09
N VAL A 153 -3.39 7.71 4.27
CA VAL A 153 -4.32 7.89 3.15
C VAL A 153 -3.86 9.01 2.21
N MET A 154 -3.26 10.08 2.74
CA MET A 154 -2.70 11.18 1.95
C MET A 154 -1.48 10.71 1.15
N VAL A 155 -0.59 9.93 1.77
CA VAL A 155 0.56 9.33 1.08
C VAL A 155 0.11 8.38 -0.02
N THR A 156 -0.92 7.59 0.26
CA THR A 156 -1.53 6.67 -0.72
C THR A 156 -2.13 7.43 -1.89
N ALA A 157 -2.74 8.60 -1.67
CA ALA A 157 -3.25 9.45 -2.74
C ALA A 157 -2.14 9.94 -3.69
N VAL A 158 -0.99 10.33 -3.14
CA VAL A 158 0.20 10.69 -3.93
C VAL A 158 0.73 9.49 -4.73
N ALA A 159 0.82 8.31 -4.10
CA ALA A 159 1.28 7.08 -4.74
C ALA A 159 0.37 6.60 -5.88
N VAL A 160 -0.96 6.63 -5.67
CA VAL A 160 -1.95 6.31 -6.71
C VAL A 160 -1.84 7.30 -7.87
N SER A 161 -1.66 8.58 -7.58
CA SER A 161 -1.45 9.63 -8.59
C SER A 161 -0.19 9.36 -9.43
N ALA A 162 0.92 8.99 -8.79
CA ALA A 162 2.17 8.64 -9.47
C ALA A 162 1.97 7.48 -10.46
N LEU A 163 1.35 6.38 -10.03
CA LEU A 163 1.15 5.21 -10.89
C LEU A 163 0.17 5.47 -12.05
N LEU A 164 -0.89 6.24 -11.83
CA LEU A 164 -1.89 6.52 -12.86
C LEU A 164 -1.40 7.54 -13.91
N THR A 165 -0.44 8.40 -13.55
CA THR A 165 0.17 9.39 -14.46
C THR A 165 1.38 8.84 -15.22
N ALA A 166 2.04 7.79 -14.72
CA ALA A 166 3.29 7.23 -15.26
C ALA A 166 3.29 6.82 -16.74
N VAL A 167 2.12 6.64 -17.36
CA VAL A 167 2.02 6.32 -18.79
C VAL A 167 2.21 7.57 -19.65
N ARG A 168 1.59 8.67 -19.25
CA ARG A 168 1.57 9.92 -20.03
C ARG A 168 2.69 10.87 -19.62
N HIS A 169 3.01 10.90 -18.33
CA HIS A 169 3.97 11.84 -17.75
C HIS A 169 4.94 11.11 -16.83
N PRO A 170 5.91 10.34 -17.38
CA PRO A 170 6.87 9.57 -16.57
C PRO A 170 7.68 10.45 -15.61
N ARG A 171 8.08 11.67 -16.02
CA ARG A 171 8.77 12.62 -15.14
C ARG A 171 7.91 13.03 -13.94
N ALA A 172 6.64 13.36 -14.17
CA ALA A 172 5.71 13.72 -13.10
C ALA A 172 5.47 12.53 -12.14
N ALA A 173 5.37 11.31 -12.67
CA ALA A 173 5.26 10.11 -11.84
C ALA A 173 6.51 9.88 -10.98
N GLY A 174 7.71 10.13 -11.54
CA GLY A 174 8.96 10.10 -10.78
C GLY A 174 9.01 11.15 -9.67
N ALA A 175 8.65 12.39 -9.98
CA ALA A 175 8.57 13.48 -8.99
C ALA A 175 7.56 13.17 -7.87
N LEU A 176 6.38 12.65 -8.20
CA LEU A 176 5.37 12.22 -7.22
C LEU A 176 5.85 11.04 -6.38
N ALA A 177 6.58 10.08 -6.96
CA ALA A 177 7.17 8.98 -6.21
C ALA A 177 8.22 9.48 -5.20
N ALA A 178 9.04 10.46 -5.59
CA ALA A 178 10.02 11.09 -4.69
C ALA A 178 9.38 11.95 -3.60
N LEU A 179 8.38 12.76 -3.95
CA LEU A 179 7.56 13.48 -2.96
C LEU A 179 6.93 12.48 -1.98
N GLY A 180 6.30 11.42 -2.50
CA GLY A 180 5.73 10.34 -1.70
C GLY A 180 6.77 9.70 -0.77
N ALA A 181 7.98 9.41 -1.27
CA ALA A 181 9.10 8.87 -0.49
C ALA A 181 9.54 9.79 0.66
N LEU A 182 9.44 11.11 0.47
CA LEU A 182 9.71 12.09 1.52
C LEU A 182 8.53 12.28 2.48
N LEU A 183 7.29 12.02 2.07
CA LEU A 183 6.16 11.93 3.00
C LEU A 183 6.29 10.68 3.89
N LYS A 184 6.66 9.55 3.28
CA LYS A 184 6.89 8.25 3.92
C LYS A 184 7.74 7.41 2.99
N VAL A 185 8.70 6.62 3.46
CA VAL A 185 9.72 6.02 2.56
C VAL A 185 9.15 5.08 1.47
N TRP A 186 8.03 4.40 1.73
CA TRP A 186 7.53 3.30 0.89
C TRP A 186 7.21 3.62 -0.59
N PRO A 187 6.74 4.83 -1.00
CA PRO A 187 6.49 5.15 -2.40
C PRO A 187 7.75 5.18 -3.28
N ALA A 188 8.96 5.13 -2.70
CA ALA A 188 10.17 4.87 -3.47
C ALA A 188 10.08 3.54 -4.26
N LEU A 189 9.39 2.54 -3.70
CA LEU A 189 9.18 1.22 -4.32
C LEU A 189 8.27 1.25 -5.55
N LEU A 190 7.54 2.36 -5.80
CA LEU A 190 6.70 2.49 -7.00
C LEU A 190 7.51 2.43 -8.29
N LEU A 191 8.79 2.81 -8.23
CA LEU A 191 9.70 2.80 -9.37
C LEU A 191 10.30 1.41 -9.65
N ALA A 192 10.01 0.39 -8.84
CA ALA A 192 10.58 -0.96 -9.00
C ALA A 192 10.37 -1.53 -10.41
N GLY A 193 9.20 -1.27 -11.01
CA GLY A 193 8.86 -1.67 -12.37
C GLY A 193 9.17 -0.65 -13.46
N ASP A 194 9.70 0.54 -13.13
CA ASP A 194 9.95 1.59 -14.11
C ASP A 194 11.36 1.47 -14.71
N ARG A 195 11.42 1.60 -16.03
CA ARG A 195 12.67 1.57 -16.82
C ARG A 195 12.94 2.88 -17.55
N ARG A 196 12.08 3.88 -17.39
CA ARG A 196 12.21 5.14 -18.10
C ARG A 196 13.19 6.04 -17.35
N PRO A 197 14.33 6.42 -17.95
CA PRO A 197 15.34 7.24 -17.26
C PRO A 197 14.77 8.59 -16.82
N GLY A 198 13.83 9.16 -17.57
CA GLY A 198 13.18 10.42 -17.21
C GLY A 198 12.40 10.37 -15.88
N SER A 199 11.79 9.24 -15.52
CA SER A 199 11.13 9.09 -14.21
C SER A 199 12.16 9.09 -13.09
N TRP A 200 13.25 8.33 -13.25
CA TRP A 200 14.33 8.24 -12.27
C TRP A 200 15.06 9.57 -12.09
N ALA A 201 15.36 10.28 -13.18
CA ALA A 201 15.97 11.60 -13.13
C ALA A 201 15.06 12.62 -12.42
N ALA A 202 13.78 12.65 -12.76
CA ALA A 202 12.83 13.54 -12.08
C ALA A 202 12.67 13.20 -10.59
N ALA A 203 12.66 11.91 -10.25
CA ALA A 203 12.63 11.46 -8.86
C ALA A 203 13.89 11.90 -8.11
N ALA A 204 15.08 11.71 -8.70
CA ALA A 204 16.35 12.11 -8.09
C ALA A 204 16.42 13.63 -7.88
N VAL A 205 16.07 14.42 -8.90
CA VAL A 205 16.08 15.90 -8.81
C VAL A 205 15.07 16.39 -7.77
N THR A 206 13.82 15.88 -7.82
CA THR A 206 12.78 16.30 -6.88
C THR A 206 13.13 15.89 -5.45
N GLY A 207 13.57 14.65 -5.27
CA GLY A 207 13.98 14.13 -3.96
C GLY A 207 15.16 14.90 -3.38
N ALA A 208 16.21 15.14 -4.17
CA ALA A 208 17.37 15.91 -3.73
C ALA A 208 17.01 17.36 -3.41
N ALA A 209 16.22 18.01 -4.26
CA ALA A 209 15.80 19.40 -4.04
C ALA A 209 14.95 19.56 -2.77
N LEU A 210 13.96 18.68 -2.56
CA LEU A 210 13.12 18.74 -1.37
C LEU A 210 13.87 18.33 -0.10
N ALA A 211 14.77 17.35 -0.18
CA ALA A 211 15.64 16.95 0.93
C ALA A 211 16.59 18.08 1.33
N ALA A 212 17.24 18.72 0.36
CA ALA A 212 18.11 19.87 0.58
C ALA A 212 17.33 21.06 1.14
N LEU A 213 16.16 21.38 0.56
CA LEU A 213 15.29 22.43 1.06
C LEU A 213 14.90 22.18 2.52
N SER A 214 14.54 20.94 2.87
CA SER A 214 14.20 20.59 4.25
C SER A 214 15.39 20.75 5.20
N ALA A 215 16.58 20.34 4.77
CA ALA A 215 17.83 20.47 5.54
C ALA A 215 18.20 21.93 5.81
N LEU A 216 17.97 22.79 4.82
CA LEU A 216 18.31 24.22 4.88
C LEU A 216 17.23 25.05 5.59
N ALA A 217 15.97 24.63 5.50
CA ALA A 217 14.84 25.39 6.03
C ALA A 217 14.68 25.23 7.55
N LEU A 218 14.87 24.02 8.08
CA LEU A 218 14.62 23.73 9.50
C LEU A 218 15.69 22.77 10.06
N PRO A 219 16.22 23.02 11.27
CA PRO A 219 17.09 22.07 11.95
C PRO A 219 16.35 20.77 12.24
N GLY A 220 17.08 19.65 12.16
CA GLY A 220 16.55 18.32 12.53
C GLY A 220 15.85 17.53 11.44
N ALA A 221 15.86 17.99 10.19
CA ALA A 221 15.18 17.34 9.07
C ALA A 221 15.47 15.83 8.90
N PHE A 222 16.65 15.39 9.36
CA PHE A 222 17.10 13.99 9.28
C PHE A 222 17.33 13.31 10.63
N ALA A 223 16.93 13.93 11.75
CA ALA A 223 17.10 13.34 13.09
C ALA A 223 16.41 11.97 13.22
N PHE A 224 15.30 11.78 12.49
CA PHE A 224 14.57 10.51 12.42
C PHE A 224 15.44 9.32 11.98
N LEU A 225 16.53 9.54 11.22
CA LEU A 225 17.43 8.46 10.77
C LEU A 225 18.16 7.80 11.95
N ALA A 226 18.47 8.57 13.01
CA ALA A 226 19.06 8.01 14.22
C ALA A 226 18.05 7.10 14.94
N PHE A 227 16.81 7.58 15.10
CA PHE A 227 15.75 6.85 15.81
C PHE A 227 15.31 5.54 15.12
N GLN A 228 15.46 5.45 13.79
CA GLN A 228 15.14 4.22 13.03
C GLN A 228 16.06 3.04 13.36
N ARG A 229 17.28 3.29 13.86
CA ARG A 229 18.26 2.22 14.16
C ARG A 229 17.85 1.39 15.37
N ASP A 230 17.25 2.03 16.37
CA ASP A 230 17.05 1.46 17.71
C ASP A 230 15.65 0.85 17.92
N ARG A 231 14.84 0.78 16.85
CA ARG A 231 13.54 0.11 16.89
C ARG A 231 13.66 -1.40 17.08
N GLY A 232 12.83 -1.91 17.97
CA GLY A 232 12.60 -3.33 18.19
C GLY A 232 11.68 -3.96 17.12
N THR A 233 11.17 -5.13 17.47
CA THR A 233 10.23 -5.89 16.64
C THR A 233 8.81 -5.56 17.11
N GLU A 234 8.01 -4.91 16.27
CA GLU A 234 6.61 -4.55 16.59
C GLU A 234 5.79 -5.83 16.82
N VAL A 235 4.92 -5.82 17.85
CA VAL A 235 4.14 -7.01 18.27
C VAL A 235 3.27 -7.60 17.18
N GLU A 236 2.95 -6.79 16.18
CA GLU A 236 2.12 -7.12 15.03
C GLU A 236 2.90 -7.73 13.85
N SER A 237 4.22 -7.60 13.85
CA SER A 237 5.07 -8.00 12.72
C SER A 237 5.13 -9.52 12.53
N LEU A 238 5.55 -9.97 11.34
CA LEU A 238 5.74 -11.40 11.08
C LEU A 238 6.77 -12.03 12.03
N GLY A 239 7.86 -11.31 12.33
CA GLY A 239 8.89 -11.77 13.25
C GLY A 239 8.37 -11.89 14.70
N ALA A 240 7.44 -11.03 15.10
CA ALA A 240 6.84 -11.07 16.42
C ALA A 240 6.05 -12.35 16.72
N LEU A 241 5.54 -13.06 15.71
CA LEU A 241 4.88 -14.36 15.92
C LEU A 241 5.79 -15.36 16.64
N VAL A 242 7.11 -15.29 16.43
CA VAL A 242 8.08 -16.14 17.14
C VAL A 242 8.01 -15.88 18.65
N PHE A 243 7.94 -14.62 19.07
CA PHE A 243 7.90 -14.23 20.48
C PHE A 243 6.54 -14.49 21.11
N HIS A 244 5.46 -14.23 20.39
CA HIS A 244 4.11 -14.61 20.81
C HIS A 244 4.02 -16.09 21.14
N VAL A 245 4.53 -16.97 20.28
CA VAL A 245 4.56 -18.41 20.55
C VAL A 245 5.52 -18.74 21.68
N ALA A 246 6.74 -18.18 21.67
CA ALA A 246 7.79 -18.51 22.65
C ALA A 246 7.41 -18.15 24.09
N ARG A 247 6.55 -17.14 24.32
CA ARG A 247 6.03 -16.80 25.65
C ARG A 247 5.29 -17.96 26.31
N HIS A 248 4.56 -18.76 25.53
CA HIS A 248 3.88 -19.95 26.05
C HIS A 248 4.85 -21.07 26.47
N PHE A 249 6.14 -20.93 26.16
CA PHE A 249 7.21 -21.86 26.51
C PHE A 249 8.26 -21.20 27.42
N GLY A 250 7.91 -20.11 28.11
CA GLY A 250 8.76 -19.49 29.15
C GLY A 250 9.76 -18.44 28.65
N TRP A 251 9.57 -17.85 27.47
CA TRP A 251 10.40 -16.72 27.03
C TRP A 251 10.16 -15.45 27.87
N GLU A 252 11.22 -14.92 28.48
CA GLU A 252 11.17 -13.83 29.48
C GLU A 252 11.26 -12.41 28.88
N GLY A 253 10.61 -12.16 27.74
CA GLY A 253 10.60 -10.82 27.11
C GLY A 253 9.31 -10.03 27.35
N GLU A 254 9.41 -8.72 27.26
CA GLU A 254 8.34 -7.78 27.59
C GLU A 254 7.72 -7.10 26.35
N VAL A 255 6.48 -6.64 26.47
CA VAL A 255 5.85 -5.73 25.49
C VAL A 255 5.84 -4.32 26.07
N ARG A 256 6.40 -3.34 25.35
CA ARG A 256 6.35 -1.93 25.76
C ARG A 256 6.08 -1.01 24.58
N LEU A 257 5.47 0.13 24.84
CA LEU A 257 5.45 1.24 23.89
C LEU A 257 6.86 1.82 23.81
N HIS A 258 7.49 1.72 22.64
CA HIS A 258 8.89 2.07 22.41
C HIS A 258 9.02 2.64 20.98
N TYR A 259 9.64 3.81 20.84
CA TYR A 259 9.70 4.56 19.57
C TYR A 259 8.34 4.63 18.85
N GLY A 260 7.26 5.02 19.54
CA GLY A 260 5.94 5.22 18.93
C GLY A 260 5.25 3.96 18.37
N SER A 261 5.73 2.76 18.72
CA SER A 261 5.05 1.48 18.44
C SER A 261 5.12 0.53 19.62
N VAL A 262 4.23 -0.44 19.67
CA VAL A 262 4.24 -1.48 20.70
C VAL A 262 5.19 -2.59 20.26
N GLU A 263 6.31 -2.75 20.95
CA GLU A 263 7.43 -3.60 20.55
C GLU A 263 7.73 -4.68 21.59
N PHE A 264 8.27 -5.80 21.12
CA PHE A 264 8.91 -6.80 21.96
C PHE A 264 10.34 -6.36 22.32
N LEU A 265 10.69 -6.48 23.61
CA LEU A 265 12.02 -6.25 24.15
C LEU A 265 12.47 -7.47 24.94
N GLY A 266 13.72 -7.91 24.76
CA GLY A 266 14.26 -9.06 25.49
C GLY A 266 15.20 -9.94 24.67
N PRO A 267 15.53 -11.14 25.17
CA PRO A 267 16.43 -12.08 24.51
C PRO A 267 15.98 -12.41 23.09
N TYR A 268 16.95 -12.53 22.17
CA TYR A 268 16.73 -12.89 20.76
C TYR A 268 15.95 -11.89 19.88
N VAL A 269 15.40 -10.80 20.43
CA VAL A 269 14.73 -9.74 19.63
C VAL A 269 15.66 -9.20 18.55
N GLY A 270 16.92 -8.93 18.89
CA GLY A 270 17.93 -8.47 17.92
C GLY A 270 18.20 -9.47 16.79
N ALA A 271 18.19 -10.77 17.08
CA ALA A 271 18.38 -11.82 16.08
C ALA A 271 17.18 -11.91 15.12
N VAL A 272 15.94 -11.91 15.63
CA VAL A 272 14.72 -11.90 14.82
C VAL A 272 14.62 -10.61 14.00
N SER A 273 14.97 -9.47 14.58
CA SER A 273 15.10 -8.20 13.87
C SER A 273 16.08 -8.30 12.70
N THR A 274 17.26 -8.88 12.92
CA THR A 274 18.27 -9.08 11.87
C THR A 274 17.75 -10.02 10.78
N ALA A 275 17.04 -11.09 11.15
CA ALA A 275 16.43 -12.01 10.20
C ALA A 275 15.36 -11.33 9.32
N ALA A 276 14.52 -10.45 9.89
CA ALA A 276 13.56 -9.66 9.13
C ALA A 276 14.24 -8.70 8.14
N LEU A 277 15.35 -8.06 8.54
CA LEU A 277 16.17 -7.26 7.62
C LEU A 277 16.77 -8.11 6.48
N ALA A 278 17.26 -9.32 6.80
CA ALA A 278 17.75 -10.26 5.80
C ALA A 278 16.64 -10.70 4.82
N LEU A 279 15.42 -10.93 5.31
CA LEU A 279 14.25 -11.23 4.47
C LEU A 279 13.87 -10.04 3.58
N THR A 280 13.95 -8.81 4.10
CA THR A 280 13.75 -7.59 3.31
C THR A 280 14.79 -7.47 2.20
N ALA A 281 16.06 -7.75 2.50
CA ALA A 281 17.14 -7.78 1.51
C ALA A 281 16.92 -8.89 0.46
N ALA A 282 16.45 -10.07 0.88
CA ALA A 282 16.09 -11.15 -0.04
C ALA A 282 14.92 -10.78 -0.95
N ALA A 283 13.90 -10.09 -0.42
CA ALA A 283 12.80 -9.55 -1.21
C ALA A 283 13.29 -8.53 -2.26
N PHE A 284 14.21 -7.65 -1.88
CA PHE A 284 14.86 -6.74 -2.82
C PHE A 284 15.66 -7.48 -3.90
N GLY A 285 16.45 -8.48 -3.51
CA GLY A 285 17.20 -9.33 -4.44
C GLY A 285 16.29 -10.08 -5.42
N TRP A 286 15.13 -10.56 -4.96
CA TRP A 286 14.12 -11.17 -5.80
C TRP A 286 13.52 -10.16 -6.80
N LEU A 287 13.21 -8.94 -6.36
CA LEU A 287 12.72 -7.87 -7.27
C LEU A 287 13.76 -7.50 -8.32
N LEU A 288 15.04 -7.46 -7.95
CA LEU A 288 16.13 -7.22 -8.91
C LEU A 288 16.24 -8.36 -9.92
N LEU A 289 16.21 -9.61 -9.46
CA LEU A 289 16.20 -10.79 -10.32
C LEU A 289 14.99 -10.76 -11.28
N TRP A 290 13.80 -10.48 -10.75
CA TRP A 290 12.60 -10.31 -11.56
C TRP A 290 12.81 -9.21 -12.61
N ARG A 291 13.32 -8.05 -12.22
CA ARG A 291 13.57 -6.92 -13.12
C ARG A 291 14.56 -7.29 -14.22
N LEU A 292 15.58 -8.11 -13.96
CA LEU A 292 16.54 -8.57 -14.96
C LEU A 292 15.94 -9.61 -15.93
N ARG A 293 15.05 -10.47 -15.43
CA ARG A 293 14.45 -11.57 -16.21
C ARG A 293 13.21 -11.16 -16.99
N ALA A 294 12.47 -10.17 -16.51
CA ALA A 294 11.25 -9.70 -17.14
C ALA A 294 11.54 -9.08 -18.52
N ARG A 295 10.61 -9.30 -19.45
CA ARG A 295 10.66 -8.77 -20.82
C ARG A 295 9.48 -7.89 -21.19
N ARG A 296 8.38 -7.95 -20.42
CA ARG A 296 7.16 -7.16 -20.70
C ARG A 296 7.02 -6.02 -19.72
N PHE A 297 7.35 -4.81 -20.16
CA PHE A 297 7.22 -3.58 -19.38
C PHE A 297 6.10 -2.72 -19.94
N GLY A 298 5.34 -2.09 -19.05
CA GLY A 298 4.22 -1.24 -19.41
C GLY A 298 3.47 -0.78 -18.16
N ALA A 299 2.44 0.02 -18.35
CA ALA A 299 1.64 0.61 -17.27
C ALA A 299 1.13 -0.41 -16.25
N ARG A 300 0.62 -1.55 -16.75
CA ARG A 300 0.14 -2.65 -15.91
C ARG A 300 1.28 -3.26 -15.11
N THR A 301 2.38 -3.62 -15.79
CA THR A 301 3.54 -4.23 -15.12
C THR A 301 4.12 -3.31 -14.06
N LEU A 302 4.16 -1.99 -14.29
CA LEU A 302 4.60 -1.01 -13.30
C LEU A 302 3.74 -1.05 -12.04
N ALA A 303 2.41 -0.99 -12.19
CA ALA A 303 1.48 -1.08 -11.07
C ALA A 303 1.59 -2.42 -10.33
N GLU A 304 1.66 -3.52 -11.08
CA GLU A 304 1.79 -4.87 -10.53
C GLU A 304 3.12 -5.05 -9.78
N ALA A 305 4.22 -4.50 -10.29
CA ALA A 305 5.52 -4.53 -9.63
C ALA A 305 5.56 -3.64 -8.38
N ALA A 306 4.96 -2.45 -8.43
CA ALA A 306 4.84 -1.56 -7.28
C ALA A 306 4.04 -2.22 -6.15
N PHE A 307 2.89 -2.80 -6.46
CA PHE A 307 2.07 -3.53 -5.50
C PHE A 307 2.83 -4.73 -4.90
N THR A 308 3.46 -5.56 -5.72
CA THR A 308 4.26 -6.69 -5.24
C THR A 308 5.43 -6.22 -4.35
N ALA A 309 6.14 -5.17 -4.74
CA ALA A 309 7.28 -4.66 -4.00
C ALA A 309 6.88 -4.15 -2.60
N VAL A 310 5.85 -3.30 -2.53
CA VAL A 310 5.36 -2.76 -1.25
C VAL A 310 4.80 -3.89 -0.37
N LEU A 311 4.12 -4.87 -0.96
CA LEU A 311 3.60 -6.02 -0.22
C LEU A 311 4.72 -6.89 0.36
N MET A 312 5.76 -7.21 -0.41
CA MET A 312 6.92 -7.97 0.08
C MET A 312 7.67 -7.22 1.19
N PHE A 313 7.88 -5.91 1.02
CA PHE A 313 8.56 -5.08 2.04
C PHE A 313 7.71 -4.92 3.30
N THR A 314 6.38 -4.87 3.17
CA THR A 314 5.47 -4.85 4.32
C THR A 314 5.60 -6.15 5.12
N VAL A 315 5.49 -7.31 4.46
CA VAL A 315 5.52 -8.62 5.12
C VAL A 315 6.86 -8.94 5.77
N THR A 316 7.97 -8.46 5.20
CA THR A 316 9.33 -8.73 5.69
C THR A 316 9.83 -7.67 6.68
N SER A 317 9.06 -6.62 6.93
CA SER A 317 9.41 -5.56 7.87
C SER A 317 9.34 -6.04 9.32
N ARG A 318 10.22 -5.47 10.15
CA ARG A 318 10.18 -5.59 11.62
C ARG A 318 8.98 -4.89 12.26
N VAL A 319 8.35 -4.01 11.48
CA VAL A 319 7.25 -3.14 11.88
C VAL A 319 6.15 -3.31 10.84
N ILE A 320 4.99 -3.80 11.25
CA ILE A 320 3.78 -3.92 10.42
C ILE A 320 2.64 -3.34 11.25
N SER A 321 2.26 -2.12 10.92
CA SER A 321 1.19 -1.42 11.62
C SER A 321 -0.09 -1.38 10.77
N PRO A 322 -1.30 -1.31 11.34
CA PRO A 322 -2.57 -1.45 10.63
C PRO A 322 -2.71 -0.51 9.43
N GLN A 323 -2.18 0.70 9.54
CA GLN A 323 -2.20 1.71 8.49
C GLN A 323 -1.41 1.33 7.24
N TYR A 324 -0.46 0.38 7.31
CA TYR A 324 0.29 -0.04 6.11
C TYR A 324 -0.62 -0.70 5.07
N LEU A 325 -1.74 -1.28 5.50
CA LEU A 325 -2.68 -1.93 4.61
C LEU A 325 -3.41 -0.92 3.71
N VAL A 326 -3.53 0.36 4.08
CA VAL A 326 -4.11 1.37 3.17
C VAL A 326 -3.26 1.55 1.91
N TRP A 327 -1.93 1.42 2.03
CA TRP A 327 -1.01 1.46 0.90
C TRP A 327 -1.31 0.29 -0.03
N LEU A 328 -1.43 -0.91 0.54
CA LEU A 328 -1.71 -2.14 -0.18
C LEU A 328 -3.08 -2.08 -0.88
N VAL A 329 -4.11 -1.55 -0.23
CA VAL A 329 -5.44 -1.33 -0.81
C VAL A 329 -5.38 -0.35 -1.99
N GLY A 330 -4.65 0.77 -1.85
CA GLY A 330 -4.48 1.74 -2.93
C GLY A 330 -3.76 1.15 -4.15
N LEU A 331 -2.67 0.42 -3.93
CA LEU A 331 -1.90 -0.23 -5.01
C LEU A 331 -2.66 -1.40 -5.64
N ALA A 332 -3.38 -2.18 -4.83
CA ALA A 332 -4.31 -3.19 -5.32
C ALA A 332 -5.39 -2.54 -6.19
N ALA A 333 -5.98 -1.42 -5.77
CA ALA A 333 -6.97 -0.69 -6.56
C ALA A 333 -6.41 -0.22 -7.92
N VAL A 334 -5.17 0.28 -7.96
CA VAL A 334 -4.52 0.63 -9.24
C VAL A 334 -4.32 -0.61 -10.12
N CYS A 335 -3.84 -1.73 -9.57
CA CYS A 335 -3.71 -2.99 -10.31
C CYS A 335 -5.07 -3.45 -10.87
N ARG A 336 -6.10 -3.44 -10.03
CA ARG A 336 -7.45 -3.89 -10.35
C ARG A 336 -8.19 -2.94 -11.29
N SER A 337 -7.65 -1.75 -11.55
CA SER A 337 -8.11 -0.85 -12.63
C SER A 337 -7.73 -1.33 -14.03
N PHE A 338 -6.80 -2.29 -14.18
CA PHE A 338 -6.48 -2.90 -15.48
C PHE A 338 -7.32 -4.16 -15.71
N ALA A 339 -8.02 -4.23 -16.84
CA ALA A 339 -8.93 -5.36 -17.13
C ALA A 339 -8.19 -6.71 -17.15
N ALA A 340 -6.98 -6.70 -17.71
CA ALA A 340 -6.11 -7.87 -17.83
C ALA A 340 -5.16 -8.07 -16.62
N SER A 341 -5.41 -7.45 -15.47
CA SER A 341 -4.55 -7.62 -14.28
C SER A 341 -4.56 -9.03 -13.73
N GLY A 342 -3.39 -9.51 -13.31
CA GLY A 342 -3.20 -10.79 -12.62
C GLY A 342 -3.41 -10.75 -11.12
N MET A 343 -3.62 -9.57 -10.55
CA MET A 343 -3.58 -9.35 -9.09
C MET A 343 -4.92 -9.58 -8.40
N ARG A 344 -5.82 -10.37 -8.99
CA ARG A 344 -7.16 -10.64 -8.42
C ARG A 344 -7.08 -11.29 -7.04
N LEU A 345 -6.42 -12.45 -6.98
CA LEU A 345 -6.26 -13.22 -5.74
C LEU A 345 -5.45 -12.43 -4.69
N PRO A 346 -4.25 -11.89 -5.01
CA PRO A 346 -3.51 -11.05 -4.06
C PRO A 346 -4.32 -9.88 -3.50
N SER A 347 -5.11 -9.19 -4.33
CA SER A 347 -5.96 -8.09 -3.86
C SER A 347 -7.04 -8.58 -2.90
N GLY A 348 -7.67 -9.74 -3.20
CA GLY A 348 -8.67 -10.33 -2.30
C GLY A 348 -8.08 -10.73 -0.95
N LEU A 349 -6.88 -11.29 -0.95
CA LEU A 349 -6.14 -11.64 0.28
C LEU A 349 -5.78 -10.40 1.11
N VAL A 350 -5.39 -9.29 0.47
CA VAL A 350 -5.17 -8.01 1.16
C VAL A 350 -6.46 -7.48 1.78
N LEU A 351 -7.59 -7.54 1.06
CA LEU A 351 -8.88 -7.10 1.61
C LEU A 351 -9.33 -7.97 2.80
N ALA A 352 -9.12 -9.29 2.72
CA ALA A 352 -9.36 -10.17 3.86
C ALA A 352 -8.44 -9.82 5.04
N ALA A 353 -7.15 -9.55 4.78
CA ALA A 353 -6.21 -9.09 5.80
C ALA A 353 -6.66 -7.77 6.43
N CYS A 354 -7.24 -6.83 5.68
CA CYS A 354 -7.79 -5.58 6.23
C CYS A 354 -8.89 -5.85 7.26
N ALA A 355 -9.83 -6.74 6.93
CA ALA A 355 -10.91 -7.11 7.84
C ALA A 355 -10.39 -7.75 9.13
N VAL A 356 -9.38 -8.63 9.04
CA VAL A 356 -8.74 -9.22 10.23
C VAL A 356 -7.94 -8.17 11.00
N THR A 357 -7.31 -7.23 10.30
CA THR A 357 -6.51 -6.16 10.91
C THR A 357 -7.37 -5.27 11.80
N VAL A 358 -8.61 -4.93 11.42
CA VAL A 358 -9.46 -4.10 12.30
C VAL A 358 -9.88 -4.82 13.58
N LEU A 359 -10.05 -6.15 13.48
CA LEU A 359 -10.34 -7.01 14.63
C LEU A 359 -9.14 -7.11 15.56
N GLU A 360 -7.95 -7.20 14.98
CA GLU A 360 -6.66 -7.24 15.68
C GLU A 360 -6.35 -5.90 16.36
N PHE A 361 -6.35 -4.80 15.61
CA PHE A 361 -6.27 -3.44 16.12
C PHE A 361 -7.30 -2.51 15.45
N PRO A 362 -8.11 -1.77 16.21
CA PRO A 362 -8.02 -1.60 17.67
C PRO A 362 -8.84 -2.62 18.49
N VAL A 363 -9.77 -3.37 17.89
CA VAL A 363 -10.87 -4.05 18.61
C VAL A 363 -10.40 -5.02 19.70
N TRP A 364 -9.47 -5.93 19.38
CA TRP A 364 -8.96 -6.95 20.30
C TRP A 364 -7.47 -6.77 20.61
N PHE A 365 -6.96 -5.53 20.53
CA PHE A 365 -5.53 -5.28 20.67
C PHE A 365 -4.98 -5.70 22.04
N ALA A 366 -5.79 -5.67 23.10
CA ALA A 366 -5.40 -6.18 24.42
C ALA A 366 -5.00 -7.67 24.37
N HIS A 367 -5.70 -8.50 23.60
CA HIS A 367 -5.39 -9.92 23.41
C HIS A 367 -4.07 -10.11 22.65
N VAL A 368 -3.79 -9.23 21.68
CA VAL A 368 -2.52 -9.20 20.95
C VAL A 368 -1.37 -8.87 21.90
N VAL A 369 -1.51 -7.81 22.71
CA VAL A 369 -0.48 -7.41 23.68
C VAL A 369 -0.23 -8.50 24.73
N ALA A 370 -1.31 -9.14 25.21
CA ALA A 370 -1.23 -10.25 26.15
C ALA A 370 -0.56 -11.50 25.53
N GLY A 371 -0.65 -11.67 24.21
CA GLY A 371 -0.17 -12.85 23.52
C GLY A 371 -0.99 -14.09 23.86
N ASP A 372 -2.30 -13.95 24.07
CA ASP A 372 -3.18 -15.08 24.33
C ASP A 372 -3.61 -15.79 23.03
N PRO A 373 -4.28 -16.96 23.09
CA PRO A 373 -4.63 -17.71 21.89
C PRO A 373 -5.46 -16.93 20.86
N LEU A 374 -6.30 -15.98 21.28
CA LEU A 374 -7.09 -15.15 20.36
C LEU A 374 -6.19 -14.15 19.64
N GLY A 375 -5.36 -13.40 20.38
CA GLY A 375 -4.40 -12.44 19.81
C GLY A 375 -3.42 -13.12 18.84
N VAL A 376 -2.87 -14.26 19.27
CA VAL A 376 -1.98 -15.10 18.46
C VAL A 376 -2.67 -15.58 17.18
N ALA A 377 -3.90 -16.09 17.28
CA ALA A 377 -4.67 -16.55 16.11
C ALA A 377 -4.94 -15.42 15.12
N LEU A 378 -5.32 -14.22 15.58
CA LEU A 378 -5.54 -13.05 14.73
C LEU A 378 -4.26 -12.70 13.94
N LEU A 379 -3.11 -12.64 14.62
CA LEU A 379 -1.83 -12.36 13.97
C LEU A 379 -1.42 -13.45 12.99
N PHE A 380 -1.59 -14.73 13.33
CA PHE A 380 -1.30 -15.83 12.42
C PHE A 380 -2.15 -15.75 11.14
N VAL A 381 -3.45 -15.49 11.28
CA VAL A 381 -4.36 -15.35 10.14
C VAL A 381 -3.99 -14.13 9.30
N ARG A 382 -3.83 -12.96 9.92
CA ARG A 382 -3.51 -11.71 9.21
C ARG A 382 -2.17 -11.78 8.49
N ASN A 383 -1.11 -12.21 9.19
CA ASN A 383 0.22 -12.32 8.60
C ASN A 383 0.28 -13.44 7.55
N GLY A 384 -0.41 -14.55 7.78
CA GLY A 384 -0.57 -15.62 6.78
C GLY A 384 -1.23 -15.14 5.49
N LEU A 385 -2.30 -14.33 5.59
CA LEU A 385 -2.96 -13.71 4.44
C LEU A 385 -2.02 -12.76 3.68
N LEU A 386 -1.26 -11.92 4.40
CA LEU A 386 -0.31 -11.00 3.77
C LEU A 386 0.87 -11.75 3.09
N VAL A 387 1.42 -12.79 3.72
CA VAL A 387 2.44 -13.68 3.12
C VAL A 387 1.89 -14.36 1.88
N ALA A 388 0.68 -14.93 1.94
CA ALA A 388 0.04 -15.56 0.79
C ALA A 388 -0.20 -14.54 -0.34
N ALA A 389 -0.62 -13.32 0.00
CA ALA A 389 -0.77 -12.24 -0.97
C ALA A 389 0.57 -11.88 -1.64
N ALA A 390 1.65 -11.76 -0.87
CA ALA A 390 3.00 -11.45 -1.37
C ALA A 390 3.49 -12.53 -2.33
N LEU A 391 3.41 -13.79 -1.94
CA LEU A 391 3.87 -14.93 -2.75
C LEU A 391 3.04 -15.09 -4.03
N THR A 392 1.72 -14.95 -3.93
CA THR A 392 0.84 -15.06 -5.11
C THR A 392 0.99 -13.86 -6.05
N ALA A 393 1.23 -12.64 -5.53
CA ALA A 393 1.53 -11.47 -6.34
C ALA A 393 2.88 -11.62 -7.06
N ALA A 394 3.91 -12.07 -6.34
CA ALA A 394 5.25 -12.35 -6.89
C ALA A 394 5.18 -13.40 -8.02
N ARG A 395 4.48 -14.51 -7.79
CA ARG A 395 4.27 -15.55 -8.80
C ARG A 395 3.51 -15.03 -10.01
N ALA A 396 2.42 -14.29 -9.80
CA ALA A 396 1.62 -13.73 -10.89
C ALA A 396 2.44 -12.73 -11.74
N LEU A 397 3.21 -11.86 -11.09
CA LEU A 397 4.09 -10.89 -11.73
C LEU A 397 5.14 -11.62 -12.58
N TRP A 398 5.82 -12.61 -12.02
CA TRP A 398 6.85 -13.40 -12.70
C TRP A 398 6.28 -14.11 -13.94
N HIS A 399 5.22 -14.91 -13.77
CA HIS A 399 4.64 -15.72 -14.85
C HIS A 399 4.15 -14.88 -16.03
N ARG A 400 3.68 -13.65 -15.78
CA ARG A 400 3.11 -12.78 -16.82
C ARG A 400 4.16 -11.96 -17.58
N THR A 401 5.36 -11.81 -17.02
CA THR A 401 6.39 -10.88 -17.53
C THR A 401 7.69 -11.56 -17.94
N VAL A 402 8.00 -12.73 -17.37
CA VAL A 402 9.18 -13.53 -17.69
C VAL A 402 8.78 -14.63 -18.69
N PRO A 403 9.40 -14.69 -19.89
CA PRO A 403 9.14 -15.77 -20.84
C PRO A 403 9.48 -17.14 -20.24
N ARG A 404 8.64 -18.14 -20.46
CA ARG A 404 9.05 -19.54 -20.26
C ARG A 404 10.10 -19.86 -21.31
N ARG A 405 11.22 -20.49 -20.91
CA ARG A 405 12.15 -21.10 -21.88
C ARG A 405 11.33 -22.12 -22.67
N THR A 406 10.99 -21.79 -23.91
CA THR A 406 10.50 -22.78 -24.87
C THR A 406 11.64 -23.78 -25.07
N ALA A 407 11.39 -25.05 -24.75
CA ALA A 407 12.25 -26.11 -25.24
C ALA A 407 12.35 -25.95 -26.76
N VAL A 408 13.56 -25.97 -27.29
CA VAL A 408 13.80 -25.93 -28.74
C VAL A 408 12.96 -27.05 -29.37
N PRO A 409 12.11 -26.78 -30.37
CA PRO A 409 11.41 -27.84 -31.08
C PRO A 409 12.46 -28.83 -31.58
N ALA A 410 12.35 -30.10 -31.19
CA ALA A 410 13.22 -31.14 -31.72
C ALA A 410 13.20 -31.06 -33.26
N PRO A 411 14.36 -31.11 -33.94
CA PRO A 411 14.39 -31.05 -35.39
C PRO A 411 13.49 -32.17 -35.94
N PRO A 412 12.73 -31.91 -37.02
CA PRO A 412 11.87 -32.91 -37.62
C PRO A 412 12.73 -34.14 -37.93
N ARG A 413 12.35 -35.30 -37.38
CA ARG A 413 12.95 -36.57 -37.77
C ARG A 413 12.79 -36.68 -39.27
N SER A 414 13.90 -36.55 -40.00
CA SER A 414 13.95 -36.86 -41.42
C SER A 414 13.35 -38.26 -41.59
N ALA A 415 12.25 -38.35 -42.32
CA ALA A 415 11.73 -39.63 -42.76
C ALA A 415 12.87 -40.34 -43.50
N ARG A 416 13.45 -41.38 -42.87
CA ARG A 416 14.35 -42.29 -43.57
C ARG A 416 13.56 -42.82 -44.75
N GLY A 417 14.05 -42.52 -45.95
CA GLY A 417 13.48 -42.96 -47.20
C GLY A 417 13.19 -44.46 -47.12
N ARG A 418 11.92 -44.80 -47.36
CA ARG A 418 11.49 -46.12 -47.76
C ARG A 418 12.31 -46.44 -49.03
N ARG A 419 13.29 -47.34 -48.91
CA ARG A 419 13.87 -47.99 -50.10
C ARG A 419 12.86 -49.04 -50.50
N ASP A 420 12.18 -48.82 -51.62
CA ASP A 420 11.41 -49.85 -52.28
C ASP A 420 12.38 -50.94 -52.79
N PRO A 421 12.08 -52.23 -52.63
CA PRO A 421 12.89 -53.29 -53.21
C PRO A 421 12.65 -53.33 -54.72
N VAL A 422 13.72 -53.24 -55.50
CA VAL A 422 13.71 -53.56 -56.92
C VAL A 422 13.53 -55.08 -57.04
N SER A 423 12.45 -55.50 -57.68
CA SER A 423 12.24 -56.88 -58.11
C SER A 423 13.08 -57.17 -59.36
N SER A 424 13.91 -58.21 -59.28
CA SER A 424 14.44 -58.96 -60.43
C SER A 424 14.03 -60.42 -60.29
#